data_AF-A0A2T2SZI4-F1
#
_entry.id   AF-A0A2T2SZI4-F1
#
_cell.length_a   1.000
_cell.length_b   1.000
_cell.length_c   1.000
_cell.angle_alpha   90.00
_cell.angle_beta   90.00
_cell.angle_gamma   90.00
#
_symmetry.space_group_name_H-M   'P 1'
#
loop_
_entity.id
_entity.type
_entity.pdbx_description
1 polymer ?
#
loop_
_entity_poly.entity_id
_entity_poly.type
_entity_poly.pdbx_seq_one_letter_code
_entity_poly.pdbx_strand_id
1 'polypeptide(L)'
;MRFGLIFSLIIAIVAVLFALQNPQTMDVNLLFFETRGSTALVLMVTFALGIMVGLLSTLPKQLQARRKLKKLQRQIGPESKSSPGSSRPGGMSGTTE
;
A
#
# COMPACT_ATOMS: atom_id res chain seq x y z
N MET A 1 -3.11 -4.50 -11.62
CA MET A 1 -1.79 -3.94 -11.28
C MET A 1 -1.15 -3.15 -12.44
N ARG A 2 -1.30 -3.55 -13.71
CA ARG A 2 -0.69 -2.86 -14.88
C ARG A 2 -1.34 -1.54 -15.32
N PHE A 3 -2.66 -1.41 -15.20
CA PHE A 3 -3.37 -0.18 -15.61
C PHE A 3 -2.90 1.10 -14.88
N GLY A 4 -2.54 1.00 -13.59
CA GLY A 4 -2.06 2.16 -12.83
C GLY A 4 -0.71 2.70 -13.33
N LEU A 5 0.17 1.82 -13.81
CA LEU A 5 1.47 2.23 -14.38
C LEU A 5 1.28 2.92 -15.73
N ILE A 6 0.40 2.39 -16.58
CA ILE A 6 0.07 2.99 -17.88
C ILE A 6 -0.56 4.36 -17.67
N PHE A 7 -1.52 4.48 -16.76
CA PHE A 7 -2.17 5.75 -16.44
C PHE A 7 -1.20 6.79 -15.86
N SER A 8 -0.34 6.37 -14.93
CA SER A 8 0.74 7.20 -14.39
C SER A 8 1.66 7.73 -15.48
N LEU A 9 2.06 6.87 -16.42
CA LEU A 9 2.92 7.25 -17.53
C LEU A 9 2.25 8.28 -18.45
N ILE A 10 0.97 8.08 -18.76
CA ILE A 10 0.19 9.04 -19.57
C ILE A 10 0.14 10.40 -18.87
N ILE A 11 -0.16 10.44 -17.57
CA ILE A 11 -0.17 11.69 -16.79
C ILE A 11 1.20 12.36 -16.82
N ALA A 12 2.28 11.60 -16.63
CA ALA A 12 3.64 12.13 -16.64
C ALA A 12 3.99 12.76 -18.00
N ILE A 13 3.64 12.08 -19.11
CA ILE A 13 3.85 12.61 -20.46
C ILE A 13 3.06 13.90 -20.67
N VAL A 14 1.78 13.92 -20.27
CA VAL A 14 0.93 15.13 -20.39
C VAL A 14 1.51 16.30 -19.58
N ALA A 15 1.99 16.05 -18.36
CA ALA A 15 2.62 17.08 -17.54
C ALA A 15 3.89 17.66 -18.22
N VAL A 16 4.76 16.80 -18.76
CA VAL A 16 5.97 17.23 -19.48
C VAL A 16 5.60 18.04 -20.72
N LEU A 17 4.62 17.57 -21.51
CA LEU A 17 4.15 18.31 -22.69
C LEU A 17 3.58 19.67 -22.30
N PHE A 18 2.81 19.75 -21.22
CA PHE A 18 2.25 21.01 -20.73
C PHE A 18 3.35 22.00 -20.32
N ALA A 19 4.39 21.53 -19.63
CA ALA A 19 5.55 22.35 -19.25
C ALA A 19 6.32 22.87 -20.47
N LEU A 20 6.54 22.01 -21.48
CA LEU A 20 7.29 22.37 -22.69
C LEU A 20 6.50 23.28 -23.64
N GLN A 21 5.20 23.06 -23.78
CA GLN A 21 4.35 23.88 -24.63
C GLN A 21 4.04 25.25 -24.02
N ASN A 22 4.07 25.36 -22.69
CA ASN A 22 3.77 26.60 -21.96
C ASN A 22 4.96 27.00 -21.08
N PRO A 23 6.13 27.32 -21.65
CA PRO A 23 7.31 27.70 -20.87
C PRO A 23 7.16 29.08 -20.20
N GLN A 24 6.11 29.81 -20.56
CA GLN A 24 5.80 31.13 -20.01
C GLN A 24 5.46 31.05 -18.51
N THR A 25 5.55 32.20 -17.86
CA THR A 25 5.16 32.32 -16.46
C THR A 25 3.63 32.24 -16.34
N MET A 26 3.17 31.32 -15.51
CA MET A 26 1.76 31.13 -15.13
C MET A 26 1.48 31.88 -13.84
N ASP A 27 0.32 32.53 -13.80
CA ASP A 27 -0.24 33.09 -12.58
C ASP A 27 -0.95 31.96 -11.83
N VAL A 28 -0.57 31.77 -10.56
CA VAL A 28 -1.10 30.72 -9.70
C VAL A 28 -1.84 31.38 -8.55
N ASN A 29 -3.16 31.37 -8.65
CA ASN A 29 -4.05 31.91 -7.63
C ASN A 29 -4.58 30.75 -6.79
N LEU A 30 -3.98 30.56 -5.62
CA LEU A 30 -4.46 29.68 -4.57
C LEU A 30 -5.42 30.43 -3.65
N LEU A 31 -6.14 29.68 -2.82
CA LEU A 31 -7.21 30.19 -1.96
C LEU A 31 -6.80 31.38 -1.05
N PHE A 32 -5.52 31.47 -0.66
CA PHE A 32 -4.98 32.54 0.18
C PHE A 32 -3.69 33.17 -0.36
N PHE A 33 -3.21 32.72 -1.53
CA PHE A 33 -1.89 33.11 -2.04
C PHE A 33 -1.93 33.23 -3.55
N GLU A 34 -1.48 34.36 -4.06
CA GLU A 34 -1.20 34.54 -5.48
C GLU A 34 0.31 34.55 -5.70
N THR A 35 0.77 33.74 -6.64
CA THR A 35 2.19 33.68 -6.98
C THR A 35 2.37 33.50 -8.47
N ARG A 36 3.46 34.04 -9.01
CA ARG A 36 3.78 33.94 -10.42
C ARG A 36 5.05 33.13 -10.58
N GLY A 37 4.98 32.05 -11.35
CA GLY A 37 6.09 31.12 -11.52
C GLY A 37 6.14 30.54 -12.92
N SER A 38 7.28 29.98 -13.31
CA SER A 38 7.35 29.19 -14.55
C SER A 38 6.43 27.98 -14.43
N THR A 39 5.68 27.67 -15.48
CA THR A 39 4.83 26.48 -15.56
C THR A 39 5.56 25.20 -15.16
N ALA A 40 6.83 25.07 -15.57
CA ALA A 40 7.65 23.90 -15.24
C ALA A 40 7.85 23.75 -13.72
N LEU A 41 8.11 24.86 -13.02
CA LEU A 41 8.30 24.87 -11.57
C LEU A 41 6.99 24.55 -10.84
N VAL A 42 5.90 25.20 -11.26
CA VAL A 42 4.56 24.96 -10.70
C VAL A 42 4.15 23.50 -10.88
N LEU A 43 4.36 22.94 -12.07
CA LEU A 43 4.12 21.51 -12.32
C LEU A 43 5.00 20.59 -11.47
N MET A 44 6.28 20.91 -11.32
CA MET A 44 7.20 20.12 -10.48
C MET A 44 6.70 20.04 -9.04
N VAL A 45 6.34 21.18 -8.44
CA VAL A 45 5.86 21.26 -7.06
C VAL A 45 4.53 20.51 -6.90
N THR A 46 3.58 20.76 -7.79
CA THR A 46 2.26 20.10 -7.73
C THR A 46 2.36 18.60 -7.95
N PHE A 47 3.20 18.14 -8.87
CA PHE A 47 3.43 16.73 -9.11
C PHE A 47 4.09 16.04 -7.91
N ALA A 48 5.10 16.68 -7.31
CA ALA A 48 5.75 16.19 -6.09
C ALA A 48 4.75 16.06 -4.93
N LEU A 49 3.88 17.06 -4.74
CA LEU A 49 2.79 17.00 -3.75
C LEU A 49 1.81 15.87 -4.05
N GLY A 50 1.42 15.68 -5.31
CA GLY A 50 0.57 14.57 -5.74
C GLY A 50 1.16 13.20 -5.40
N ILE A 51 2.45 13.00 -5.65
CA ILE A 51 3.18 11.77 -5.27
C ILE A 51 3.17 11.60 -3.76
N MET A 52 3.47 12.66 -3.01
CA MET A 52 3.50 12.63 -1.54
C MET A 52 2.15 12.19 -0.97
N VAL A 53 1.06 12.80 -1.44
CA VAL A 53 -0.31 12.46 -1.03
C VAL A 53 -0.67 11.03 -1.46
N GLY A 54 -0.28 10.62 -2.66
CA GLY A 54 -0.48 9.27 -3.17
C GLY A 54 0.19 8.20 -2.31
N LEU A 55 1.46 8.40 -1.95
CA LEU A 55 2.22 7.56 -1.02
C LEU A 55 1.52 7.52 0.34
N LEU A 56 1.14 8.68 0.88
CA LEU A 56 0.48 8.79 2.18
C LEU A 56 -0.85 8.02 2.22
N SER A 57 -1.59 8.01 1.12
CA SER A 57 -2.85 7.26 0.97
C SER A 57 -2.66 5.73 1.01
N THR A 58 -1.46 5.20 0.71
CA THR A 58 -1.21 3.75 0.75
C THR A 58 -0.94 3.20 2.15
N LEU A 59 -0.44 4.04 3.06
CA LEU A 59 -0.12 3.67 4.45
C LEU A 59 -1.29 3.03 5.23
N PRO A 60 -2.50 3.61 5.26
CA PRO A 60 -3.62 3.01 6.01
C PRO A 60 -4.02 1.63 5.46
N LYS A 61 -3.95 1.44 4.14
CA LYS A 61 -4.27 0.15 3.50
C LYS A 61 -3.29 -0.94 3.92
N GLN A 62 -2.00 -0.61 3.96
CA GLN A 62 -0.98 -1.55 4.43
C GLN A 62 -1.12 -1.88 5.92
N LEU A 63 -1.45 -0.89 6.75
CA LEU A 63 -1.66 -1.11 8.19
C LEU A 63 -2.85 -2.04 8.46
N GLN A 64 -3.96 -1.83 7.75
CA GLN A 64 -5.13 -2.71 7.84
C GLN A 64 -4.81 -4.14 7.35
N ALA A 65 -4.08 -4.28 6.24
CA ALA A 65 -3.66 -5.58 5.73
C ALA A 65 -2.79 -6.34 6.75
N ARG A 66 -1.81 -5.68 7.38
CA ARG A 66 -0.95 -6.26 8.43
C ARG A 66 -1.75 -6.71 9.66
N ARG A 67 -2.74 -5.91 10.08
CA ARG A 67 -3.64 -6.25 11.20
C ARG A 67 -4.50 -7.48 10.89
N LYS A 68 -5.05 -7.57 9.67
CA LYS A 68 -5.82 -8.75 9.22
C LYS A 68 -4.95 -10.00 9.17
N LEU A 69 -3.72 -9.91 8.66
CA LEU A 69 -2.75 -11.01 8.67
C LEU A 69 -2.48 -11.52 10.09
N LYS A 70 -2.22 -10.61 11.04
CA LYS A 70 -1.94 -10.98 12.44
C LYS A 70 -3.15 -11.61 13.14
N LYS A 71 -4.37 -11.24 12.75
CA LYS A 71 -5.62 -11.87 13.25
C LYS A 71 -5.81 -13.27 12.67
N LEU A 72 -5.61 -13.46 11.36
CA LEU A 72 -5.67 -14.78 10.73
C LEU A 72 -4.61 -15.73 11.30
N GLN A 73 -3.37 -15.26 11.48
CA GLN A 73 -2.29 -16.06 12.05
C GLN A 73 -2.56 -16.52 13.50
N ARG A 74 -3.35 -15.74 14.26
CA ARG A 74 -3.82 -16.12 15.61
C ARG A 74 -5.00 -17.08 15.62
N GLN A 75 -5.77 -17.17 14.54
CA GLN A 75 -6.81 -18.20 14.39
C GLN A 75 -6.22 -19.53 13.87
N ILE A 76 -5.06 -19.47 13.20
CA ILE A 76 -4.37 -20.66 12.67
C ILE A 76 -3.38 -21.28 13.68
N GLY A 77 -3.07 -20.60 14.80
CA GLY A 77 -2.30 -21.19 15.92
C GLY A 77 -2.90 -20.75 17.26
N PRO A 78 -3.27 -21.67 18.18
CA PRO A 78 -2.52 -22.87 18.58
C PRO A 78 -3.29 -24.21 18.48
N GLU A 79 -4.21 -24.39 17.53
CA GLU A 79 -4.97 -25.67 17.43
C GLU A 79 -4.22 -26.77 16.65
N SER A 80 -3.19 -26.44 15.86
CA SER A 80 -2.40 -27.45 15.12
C SER A 80 -1.11 -27.92 15.83
N LYS A 81 -0.85 -27.48 17.07
CA LYS A 81 0.34 -27.89 17.85
C LYS A 81 0.02 -28.69 19.12
N SER A 82 -1.24 -28.90 19.46
CA SER A 82 -1.65 -29.78 20.56
C SER A 82 -2.28 -31.07 20.04
N SER A 83 -1.47 -31.89 19.36
CA SER A 83 -1.60 -33.34 19.48
C SER A 83 -0.26 -34.03 19.18
N PRO A 84 0.71 -34.00 20.11
CA PRO A 84 1.64 -35.10 20.31
C PRO A 84 1.02 -36.09 21.31
N GLY A 85 1.06 -37.37 20.97
CA GLY A 85 0.23 -38.42 21.54
C GLY A 85 0.26 -38.61 23.07
N SER A 86 -0.89 -39.02 23.58
CA SER A 86 -1.10 -39.81 24.79
C SER A 86 -2.54 -40.32 24.66
N SER A 87 -2.79 -41.61 24.45
CA SER A 87 -2.71 -42.59 25.52
C SER A 87 -2.64 -44.03 24.97
N ARG A 88 -1.56 -44.75 25.32
CA ARG A 88 -1.66 -46.20 25.62
C ARG A 88 -2.49 -46.31 26.91
N PRO A 89 -3.58 -47.10 26.95
CA PRO A 89 -3.99 -47.76 28.18
C PRO A 89 -3.29 -49.12 28.23
N GLY A 90 -2.67 -49.41 29.38
CA GLY A 90 -2.03 -50.67 29.64
C GLY A 90 -2.99 -51.85 29.78
N GLY A 91 -2.42 -53.04 29.62
CA GLY A 91 -2.73 -54.27 30.34
C GLY A 91 -4.18 -54.72 30.45
N MET A 92 -4.54 -55.72 29.65
CA MET A 92 -5.44 -56.77 30.11
C MET A 92 -4.63 -58.07 30.21
N SER A 93 -4.47 -58.53 31.45
CA SER A 93 -3.94 -59.84 31.83
C SER A 93 -4.97 -60.93 31.49
N GLY A 94 -4.50 -62.13 31.14
CA GLY A 94 -5.31 -63.36 30.98
C GLY A 94 -4.58 -64.37 30.09
N THR A 95 -3.63 -65.15 30.61
CA THR A 95 -3.80 -66.53 31.15
C THR A 95 -4.08 -67.60 30.08
N THR A 96 -3.17 -68.60 30.01
CA THR A 96 -3.38 -70.06 29.81
C THR A 96 -4.37 -70.49 28.71
N GLU A 97 -4.04 -71.35 27.74
CA GLU A 97 -3.24 -72.59 27.70
C GLU A 97 -2.66 -72.82 26.29
#